data_AF-A0AAP0WDK4-F1
#
_entry.id   AF-A0AAP0WDK4-F1
#
_cell.length_a   1.000
_cell.length_b   1.000
_cell.length_c   1.000
_cell.angle_alpha   90.00
_cell.angle_beta   90.00
_cell.angle_gamma   90.00
#
_symmetry.space_group_name_H-M   'P 1'
#
loop_
_entity.id
_entity.type
_entity.pdbx_description
1 polymer ?
#
loop_
_entity_poly.entity_id
_entity_poly.type
_entity_poly.pdbx_seq_one_letter_code
_entity_poly.pdbx_strand_id
1 'polypeptide(L)'
;DNIWVRKMYVNNLIAEKHYQQGLAGLEVIIKQRFSRIDLLTECMLKERLGHRDEACYQKVIQLSEKDNLVDSDYITALFFTDSPKFETLKSTLIKEKQFSESDFLVFTLGKEKMLHEFFP
;
A
#
# COMPACT_ATOMS: atom_id res chain seq x y z
N ASP A 1 -0.07 -26.39 6.66
CA ASP A 1 -0.91 -25.18 6.48
C ASP A 1 -0.25 -24.32 5.41
N ASN A 2 -0.92 -24.03 4.30
CA ASN A 2 -0.28 -23.40 3.14
C ASN A 2 -0.60 -21.90 3.09
N ILE A 3 0.35 -21.07 3.53
CA ILE A 3 0.21 -19.61 3.57
C ILE A 3 -0.19 -19.01 2.22
N TRP A 4 0.23 -19.62 1.11
CA TRP A 4 -0.12 -19.18 -0.24
C TRP A 4 -1.59 -19.39 -0.56
N VAL A 5 -2.17 -20.52 -0.12
CA VAL A 5 -3.60 -20.79 -0.27
C VAL A 5 -4.42 -19.79 0.54
N ARG A 6 -4.00 -19.49 1.78
CA ARG A 6 -4.64 -18.47 2.61
C ARG A 6 -4.56 -17.08 1.96
N LYS A 7 -3.41 -16.72 1.39
CA LYS A 7 -3.24 -15.45 0.68
C LYS A 7 -4.13 -15.34 -0.55
N MET A 8 -4.24 -16.40 -1.35
CA MET A 8 -5.18 -16.44 -2.47
C MET A 8 -6.63 -16.24 -2.01
N TYR A 9 -7.03 -16.93 -0.94
CA TYR A 9 -8.36 -16.79 -0.37
C TYR A 9 -8.65 -15.36 0.12
N VAL A 10 -7.69 -14.75 0.83
CA VAL A 10 -7.80 -13.35 1.29
C VAL A 10 -7.90 -12.39 0.12
N ASN A 11 -7.09 -12.57 -0.93
CA ASN A 11 -7.15 -11.74 -2.13
C ASN A 11 -8.51 -11.86 -2.84
N ASN A 12 -9.10 -13.06 -2.90
CA ASN A 12 -10.44 -13.26 -3.44
C ASN A 12 -11.50 -12.53 -2.60
N LEU A 13 -11.43 -12.61 -1.27
CA LEU A 13 -12.34 -11.85 -0.40
C LEU A 13 -12.25 -10.34 -0.67
N ILE A 14 -11.04 -9.80 -0.82
CA ILE A 14 -10.84 -8.38 -1.13
C ILE A 14 -11.42 -8.05 -2.51
N ALA A 15 -11.16 -8.88 -3.53
CA ALA A 15 -11.68 -8.69 -4.89
C ALA A 15 -13.21 -8.75 -4.95
N GLU A 16 -13.84 -9.60 -4.14
CA GLU A 16 -15.29 -9.74 -3.99
C GLU A 16 -15.90 -8.71 -3.02
N LYS A 17 -15.13 -7.71 -2.61
CA LYS A 17 -15.56 -6.62 -1.71
C LYS A 17 -15.92 -7.05 -0.29
N HIS A 18 -15.52 -8.26 0.11
CA HIS A 18 -15.60 -8.75 1.49
C HIS A 18 -14.46 -8.18 2.34
N TYR A 19 -14.30 -6.85 2.35
CA TYR A 19 -13.12 -6.15 2.89
C TYR A 19 -12.86 -6.42 4.36
N GLN A 20 -13.89 -6.48 5.21
CA GLN A 20 -13.70 -6.79 6.63
C GLN A 20 -13.13 -8.20 6.84
N GLN A 21 -13.60 -9.18 6.07
CA GLN A 21 -13.11 -10.56 6.13
C GLN A 21 -11.71 -10.68 5.52
N GLY A 22 -11.48 -10.01 4.39
CA GLY A 22 -10.16 -9.90 3.76
C GLY A 22 -9.13 -9.29 4.71
N LEU A 23 -9.48 -8.19 5.39
CA LEU A 23 -8.63 -7.54 6.38
C LEU A 23 -8.29 -8.47 7.55
N ALA A 24 -9.29 -9.13 8.14
CA ALA A 24 -9.06 -10.08 9.23
C ALA A 24 -8.12 -11.23 8.81
N GLY A 25 -8.28 -11.74 7.58
CA GLY A 25 -7.39 -12.75 7.03
C GLY A 25 -5.98 -12.22 6.76
N LEU A 26 -5.85 -10.98 6.28
CA LEU A 26 -4.57 -10.32 6.02
C LEU A 26 -3.77 -10.11 7.31
N GLU A 27 -4.42 -9.68 8.39
CA GLU A 27 -3.80 -9.53 9.71
C GLU A 27 -3.24 -10.87 10.25
N VAL A 28 -3.93 -11.98 10.00
CA VAL A 28 -3.44 -13.33 10.35
C VAL A 28 -2.21 -13.69 9.50
N ILE A 29 -2.24 -13.41 8.19
CA ILE A 29 -1.11 -13.65 7.29
C ILE A 29 0.12 -12.88 7.75
N ILE A 30 -0.02 -11.58 8.05
CA ILE A 30 1.09 -10.71 8.46
C ILE A 30 1.71 -11.18 9.78
N LYS A 31 0.89 -11.63 10.74
CA LYS A 31 1.38 -12.21 12.01
C LYS A 31 2.19 -13.49 11.80
N GLN A 32 1.84 -14.30 10.81
CA GLN A 32 2.54 -15.56 10.50
C GLN A 32 3.78 -15.34 9.64
N ARG A 33 3.69 -14.44 8.67
CA ARG A 33 4.75 -14.11 7.73
C ARG A 33 4.63 -12.64 7.32
N PHE A 34 5.46 -11.82 7.95
CA PHE A 34 5.50 -10.41 7.65
C PHE A 34 5.94 -10.14 6.20
N SER A 35 5.24 -9.22 5.55
CA SER A 35 5.56 -8.71 4.22
C SER A 35 5.17 -7.23 4.18
N ARG A 36 6.06 -6.38 3.67
CA ARG A 36 5.81 -4.94 3.54
C ARG A 36 4.63 -4.65 2.60
N ILE A 37 4.49 -5.42 1.51
CA ILE A 37 3.36 -5.31 0.57
C ILE A 37 2.04 -5.62 1.29
N ASP A 38 2.05 -6.68 2.10
CA ASP A 38 0.85 -7.11 2.82
C ASP A 38 0.48 -6.06 3.88
N LEU A 39 1.49 -5.47 4.56
CA LEU A 39 1.29 -4.35 5.47
C LEU A 39 0.70 -3.12 4.76
N LEU A 40 1.22 -2.71 3.61
CA LEU A 40 0.67 -1.58 2.86
C LEU A 40 -0.79 -1.83 2.44
N THR A 41 -1.08 -3.04 1.98
CA THR A 41 -2.45 -3.49 1.65
C THR A 41 -3.36 -3.39 2.87
N GLU A 42 -2.88 -3.79 4.05
CA GLU A 42 -3.61 -3.67 5.32
C GLU A 42 -3.91 -2.20 5.65
N CYS A 43 -2.91 -1.31 5.55
CA CYS A 43 -3.07 0.12 5.83
C CYS A 43 -4.14 0.74 4.91
N MET A 44 -4.05 0.47 3.61
CA MET A 44 -4.99 1.01 2.62
C MET A 44 -6.41 0.45 2.79
N LEU A 45 -6.54 -0.84 3.08
CA LEU A 45 -7.84 -1.46 3.30
C LEU A 45 -8.51 -0.96 4.59
N LYS A 46 -7.72 -0.69 5.64
CA LYS A 46 -8.20 -0.02 6.87
C LYS A 46 -8.68 1.39 6.57
N GLU A 47 -7.92 2.18 5.83
CA GLU A 47 -8.34 3.54 5.44
C GLU A 47 -9.61 3.52 4.58
N ARG A 48 -9.72 2.58 3.63
CA ARG A 48 -10.91 2.37 2.79
C ARG A 48 -12.17 2.03 3.60
N LEU A 49 -12.01 1.43 4.77
CA LEU A 49 -13.07 1.11 5.72
C LEU A 49 -13.34 2.25 6.74
N GLY A 50 -12.68 3.40 6.60
CA GLY A 50 -12.83 4.55 7.50
C GLY A 50 -11.96 4.50 8.75
N HIS A 51 -10.98 3.61 8.79
CA HIS A 51 -10.07 3.40 9.93
C HIS A 51 -8.64 3.79 9.59
N ARG A 52 -8.43 5.04 9.18
CA ARG A 52 -7.09 5.56 8.85
C ARG A 52 -6.10 5.33 10.00
N ASP A 53 -4.97 4.70 9.69
CA ASP A 53 -3.86 4.47 10.61
C ASP A 53 -2.55 4.99 9.98
N GLU A 54 -2.18 6.22 10.34
CA GLU A 54 -0.96 6.85 9.80
C GLU A 54 0.31 6.10 10.24
N ALA A 55 0.34 5.53 11.44
CA ALA A 55 1.49 4.78 11.93
C ALA A 55 1.74 3.51 11.11
N CYS A 56 0.68 2.90 10.58
CA CYS A 56 0.78 1.79 9.63
C CYS A 56 1.59 2.18 8.38
N TYR A 57 1.26 3.31 7.74
CA TYR A 57 2.00 3.80 6.58
C TYR A 57 3.43 4.24 6.93
N GLN A 58 3.64 4.90 8.06
CA GLN A 58 4.97 5.25 8.55
C GLN A 58 5.85 4.00 8.73
N LYS A 59 5.26 2.87 9.16
CA LYS A 59 5.99 1.61 9.27
C LYS A 59 6.43 1.08 7.90
N VAL A 60 5.60 1.19 6.88
CA VAL A 60 5.95 0.83 5.49
C VAL A 60 7.12 1.69 4.98
N ILE A 61 7.11 2.99 5.26
CA ILE A 61 8.18 3.93 4.93
C ILE A 61 9.50 3.49 5.60
N GLN A 62 9.49 3.31 6.92
CA GLN A 62 10.68 2.91 7.68
C GLN A 62 11.31 1.62 7.16
N LEU A 63 10.48 0.64 6.79
CA LEU A 63 10.96 -0.63 6.24
C LEU A 63 11.56 -0.45 4.85
N SER A 64 10.93 0.36 4.00
CA SER A 64 11.45 0.67 2.66
C SER A 64 12.80 1.39 2.75
N GLU A 65 12.93 2.37 3.64
CA GLU A 65 14.16 3.12 3.85
C GLU A 65 15.27 2.24 4.44
N LYS A 66 14.94 1.37 5.41
CA LYS A 66 15.90 0.42 5.99
C LYS A 66 16.51 -0.50 4.95
N ASP A 67 15.70 -0.96 3.99
CA ASP A 67 16.12 -1.92 2.97
C ASP A 67 16.53 -1.24 1.65
N ASN A 68 16.56 0.11 1.60
CA ASN A 68 16.84 0.92 0.41
C ASN A 68 15.94 0.59 -0.80
N LEU A 69 14.68 0.24 -0.54
CA LEU A 69 13.71 -0.11 -1.57
C LEU A 69 12.99 1.14 -2.08
N VAL A 70 13.19 1.46 -3.36
CA VAL A 70 12.51 2.57 -4.04
C VAL A 70 11.58 2.01 -5.11
N ASP A 71 10.34 1.75 -4.69
CA ASP A 71 9.30 1.15 -5.52
C ASP A 71 7.92 1.80 -5.28
N SER A 72 6.91 1.33 -6.00
CA SER A 72 5.55 1.88 -5.94
C SER A 72 4.95 1.82 -4.54
N ASP A 73 5.27 0.81 -3.74
CA ASP A 73 4.77 0.70 -2.36
C ASP A 73 5.32 1.82 -1.48
N TYR A 74 6.63 2.08 -1.58
CA TYR A 74 7.27 3.15 -0.84
C TYR A 74 6.70 4.52 -1.24
N ILE A 75 6.60 4.77 -2.55
CA ILE A 75 6.02 5.99 -3.10
C ILE A 75 4.57 6.17 -2.61
N THR A 76 3.79 5.08 -2.60
CA THR A 76 2.40 5.09 -2.12
C THR A 76 2.32 5.43 -0.63
N ALA A 77 3.15 4.81 0.21
CA ALA A 77 3.16 5.13 1.63
C ALA A 77 3.56 6.59 1.91
N LEU A 78 4.52 7.14 1.15
CA LEU A 78 4.88 8.56 1.22
C LEU A 78 3.69 9.47 0.86
N PHE A 79 2.93 9.12 -0.18
CA PHE A 79 1.74 9.86 -0.60
C PHE A 79 0.66 9.85 0.49
N PHE A 80 0.33 8.69 1.05
CA PHE A 80 -0.73 8.57 2.07
C PHE A 80 -0.39 9.29 3.40
N THR A 81 0.90 9.54 3.65
CA THR A 81 1.39 10.27 4.84
C THR A 81 1.64 11.76 4.59
N ASP A 82 1.33 12.30 3.40
CA ASP A 82 1.66 13.69 3.01
C ASP A 82 3.14 14.02 3.21
N SER A 83 4.01 13.02 3.04
CA SER A 83 5.43 13.19 3.29
C SER A 83 6.04 14.14 2.25
N PRO A 84 6.82 15.15 2.65
CA PRO A 84 7.50 16.04 1.70
C PRO A 84 8.51 15.29 0.80
N LYS A 85 8.93 14.09 1.20
CA LYS A 85 9.78 13.22 0.38
C LYS A 85 9.07 12.76 -0.90
N PHE A 86 7.74 12.70 -0.93
CA PHE A 86 6.97 12.24 -2.09
C PHE A 86 7.29 13.05 -3.35
N GLU A 87 7.10 14.38 -3.32
CA GLU A 87 7.33 15.24 -4.48
C GLU A 87 8.81 15.29 -4.90
N THR A 88 9.71 15.27 -3.91
CA THR A 88 11.16 15.24 -4.16
C THR A 88 11.55 13.94 -4.86
N LEU A 89 11.07 12.80 -4.37
CA LEU A 89 11.37 11.49 -4.93
C LEU A 89 10.75 11.32 -6.32
N LYS A 90 9.49 11.70 -6.49
CA LYS A 90 8.80 11.72 -7.79
C LYS A 90 9.62 12.48 -8.84
N SER A 91 10.04 13.70 -8.51
CA SER A 91 10.84 14.54 -9.42
C SER A 91 12.17 13.88 -9.79
N THR A 92 12.86 13.28 -8.81
CA THR A 92 14.12 12.54 -9.04
C THR A 92 13.91 11.33 -9.94
N LEU A 93 12.89 10.49 -9.66
CA LEU A 93 12.61 9.28 -10.41
C LEU A 93 12.25 9.55 -11.88
N ILE A 94 11.50 10.62 -12.14
CA ILE A 94 11.18 11.07 -13.50
C ILE A 94 12.45 11.57 -14.21
N LYS A 95 13.25 12.41 -13.54
CA LYS A 95 14.50 12.94 -14.10
C LYS A 95 15.51 11.84 -14.45
N GLU A 96 15.59 10.81 -13.62
CA GLU A 96 16.46 9.64 -13.81
C GLU A 96 15.88 8.61 -14.79
N LYS A 97 14.68 8.84 -15.33
CA LYS A 97 13.96 7.95 -16.24
C LYS A 97 13.68 6.56 -15.65
N GLN A 98 13.59 6.47 -14.32
CA GLN A 98 13.17 5.25 -13.63
C GLN A 98 11.64 5.07 -13.72
N PHE A 99 10.92 6.19 -13.74
CA PHE A 99 9.47 6.26 -13.92
C PHE A 99 9.13 7.36 -14.94
N SER A 100 7.96 7.24 -15.55
CA SER A 100 7.35 8.24 -16.42
C SER A 100 6.36 9.11 -15.63
N GLU A 101 5.99 10.28 -16.18
CA GLU A 101 4.92 11.10 -15.59
C GLU A 101 3.58 10.33 -15.49
N SER A 102 3.30 9.46 -16.47
CA SER A 102 2.07 8.66 -16.48
C SER A 102 1.99 7.67 -15.32
N ASP A 103 3.12 7.17 -14.82
CA ASP A 103 3.15 6.26 -13.67
C ASP A 103 2.66 6.94 -12.37
N PHE A 104 2.69 8.28 -12.34
CA PHE A 104 2.23 9.06 -11.19
C PHE A 104 0.79 9.58 -11.32
N LEU A 105 0.08 9.29 -12.42
CA LEU A 105 -1.28 9.81 -12.64
C LEU A 105 -2.25 9.40 -11.52
N VAL A 106 -2.13 8.19 -10.98
CA VAL A 106 -3.00 7.70 -9.90
C VAL A 106 -2.95 8.57 -8.65
N PHE A 107 -1.79 9.17 -8.34
CA PHE A 107 -1.63 10.04 -7.17
C PHE A 107 -2.35 11.39 -7.32
N THR A 108 -2.69 11.79 -8.55
CA THR A 108 -3.43 13.03 -8.80
C THR A 108 -4.93 12.92 -8.46
N LEU A 109 -5.44 11.71 -8.27
CA LEU A 109 -6.84 11.46 -7.94
C LEU A 109 -7.21 11.88 -6.51
N GLY A 110 -6.20 12.01 -5.63
CA GLY A 110 -6.39 12.11 -4.19
C GLY A 110 -6.57 10.74 -3.53
N LYS A 111 -6.29 10.67 -2.22
CA LYS A 111 -6.21 9.42 -1.44
C LYS A 111 -7.50 8.61 -1.49
N GLU A 112 -8.65 9.24 -1.25
CA GLU A 112 -9.95 8.57 -1.24
C GLU A 112 -10.26 7.91 -2.59
N LYS A 113 -10.16 8.66 -3.69
CA LYS A 113 -10.39 8.10 -5.04
C LYS A 113 -9.39 7.00 -5.38
N MET A 114 -8.12 7.19 -5.04
CA MET A 114 -7.09 6.17 -5.22
C MET A 114 -7.43 4.87 -4.47
N LEU A 115 -7.93 4.95 -3.23
CA LEU A 115 -8.41 3.79 -2.49
C LEU A 115 -9.61 3.12 -3.15
N HIS A 116 -10.53 3.89 -3.73
CA HIS A 116 -11.67 3.35 -4.49
C HIS A 116 -11.25 2.68 -5.80
N GLU A 117 -10.17 3.13 -6.45
CA GLU A 117 -9.64 2.46 -7.64
C GLU A 117 -8.99 1.10 -7.28
N PHE A 118 -8.27 1.03 -6.15
CA PHE A 118 -7.66 -0.24 -5.71
C PHE A 118 -8.64 -1.20 -5.03
N PHE A 119 -9.64 -0.65 -4.34
CA PHE A 119 -10.64 -1.37 -3.56
C PHE A 119 -12.05 -0.83 -3.89
N PRO A 120 -12.60 -1.20 -5.06
CA PRO A 120 -13.84 -0.63 -5.59
C PRO A 120 -15.10 -0.99 -4.81
#